data_AF-A0A1J3EL67-F1
#
_entry.id   AF-A0A1J3EL67-F1
#
_cell.length_a   1.000
_cell.length_b   1.000
_cell.length_c   1.000
_cell.angle_alpha   90.00
_cell.angle_beta   90.00
_cell.angle_gamma   90.00
#
_symmetry.space_group_name_H-M   'P 1'
#
loop_
_entity.id
_entity.type
_entity.pdbx_description
1 polymer ?
#
loop_
_entity_poly.entity_id
_entity_poly.type
_entity_poly.pdbx_seq_one_letter_code
_entity_poly.pdbx_strand_id
1 'polypeptide(L)'
;PCEELGSDGQPASFNEWILPAKEFDGLWESLIYESGLKQRLLRYAASALLFTQKGVNPNLVSWNRIILLHGPPGTGKTSLCKALAQKLSIRCNSRYPHCQLIEVNAHSLFSKWFSESGKLVA
;
A
#
# COMPACT_ATOMS: atom_id res chain seq x y z
N PRO A 1 0.92 -1.23 20.70
CA PRO A 1 -0.36 -1.43 19.99
C PRO A 1 -1.43 -0.52 20.61
N CYS A 2 -1.37 0.77 20.26
CA CYS A 2 -2.41 1.72 20.62
C CYS A 2 -3.26 1.89 19.36
N GLU A 3 -4.49 1.39 19.39
CA GLU A 3 -5.48 1.70 18.37
C GLU A 3 -5.89 3.17 18.56
N GLU A 4 -5.72 4.01 17.54
CA GLU A 4 -6.29 5.36 17.56
C GLU A 4 -7.82 5.22 17.44
N LEU A 5 -8.50 5.49 18.55
CA LEU A 5 -9.96 5.55 18.63
C LEU A 5 -10.43 6.77 17.83
N GLY A 6 -11.31 6.55 16.84
CA GLY A 6 -11.99 7.65 16.14
C GLY A 6 -12.90 8.44 17.09
N SER A 7 -13.40 9.59 16.62
CA SER A 7 -14.23 10.52 17.43
C SER A 7 -15.45 9.89 18.11
N ASP A 8 -15.88 8.71 17.64
CA ASP A 8 -17.08 7.99 18.12
C ASP A 8 -16.76 6.70 18.88
N GLY A 9 -15.51 6.50 19.35
CA GLY A 9 -15.12 5.28 20.08
C GLY A 9 -15.11 4.00 19.23
N GLN A 10 -15.22 4.13 17.91
CA GLN A 10 -15.08 3.03 16.95
C GLN A 10 -13.64 2.95 16.43
N PRO A 11 -13.15 1.73 16.09
CA PRO A 11 -11.85 1.58 15.43
C PRO A 11 -11.87 2.29 14.07
N ALA A 12 -10.82 3.06 13.79
CA ALA A 12 -10.68 3.76 12.51
C ALA A 12 -10.83 2.78 11.32
N SER A 13 -11.54 3.20 10.27
CA SER A 13 -11.73 2.39 9.06
C SER A 13 -10.47 2.31 8.19
N PHE A 14 -9.56 3.25 8.37
CA PHE A 14 -8.26 3.29 7.70
C PHE A 14 -7.23 3.98 8.61
N ASN A 15 -5.97 3.73 8.30
CA ASN A 15 -4.82 4.45 8.83
C ASN A 15 -4.14 5.19 7.68
N GLU A 16 -3.59 6.37 7.96
CA GLU A 16 -2.90 7.20 6.96
C GLU A 16 -1.51 7.61 7.44
N TRP A 17 -0.54 7.58 6.53
CA TRP A 17 0.82 8.06 6.79
C TRP A 17 1.32 8.94 5.66
N ILE A 18 1.96 10.06 6.01
CA ILE A 18 2.79 10.83 5.10
C ILE A 18 4.13 10.12 4.96
N LEU A 19 4.57 9.90 3.72
CA LEU A 19 5.83 9.22 3.41
C LEU A 19 6.90 10.22 2.96
N PRO A 20 8.18 10.01 3.33
CA PRO A 20 8.69 8.90 4.15
C PRO A 20 8.33 9.03 5.64
N ALA A 21 7.83 7.94 6.24
CA ALA A 21 7.44 7.90 7.64
C ALA A 21 8.56 7.31 8.52
N LYS A 22 8.76 7.85 9.71
CA LYS A 22 9.77 7.36 10.67
C LYS A 22 9.49 5.92 11.13
N GLU A 23 8.22 5.55 11.23
CA GLU A 23 7.77 4.22 11.66
C GLU A 23 8.17 3.10 10.70
N PHE A 24 8.44 3.43 9.43
CA PHE A 24 8.83 2.46 8.41
C PHE A 24 10.33 2.47 8.13
N ASP A 25 11.11 3.24 8.89
CA ASP A 25 12.56 3.25 8.75
C ASP A 25 13.18 1.89 9.12
N GLY A 26 14.13 1.42 8.31
CA GLY A 26 14.72 0.08 8.44
C GLY A 26 13.80 -1.12 8.18
N LEU A 27 12.50 -0.91 7.94
CA LEU A 27 11.52 -2.00 7.72
C LEU A 27 11.85 -2.82 6.46
N TRP A 28 12.40 -2.19 5.44
CA TRP A 28 12.79 -2.89 4.21
C TRP A 28 13.97 -3.84 4.43
N GLU A 29 14.92 -3.43 5.25
CA GLU A 29 16.13 -4.17 5.58
C GLU A 29 15.82 -5.35 6.50
N SER A 30 14.90 -5.18 7.46
CA SER A 30 14.52 -6.24 8.40
C SER A 30 13.76 -7.40 7.75
N LEU A 31 13.11 -7.18 6.60
CA LEU A 31 12.37 -8.21 5.88
C LEU A 31 13.30 -9.11 5.06
N ILE A 32 13.48 -10.35 5.49
CA ILE A 32 14.33 -11.35 4.82
C ILE A 32 13.47 -12.23 3.90
N TYR A 33 13.79 -12.19 2.61
CA TYR A 33 13.16 -13.00 1.56
C TYR A 33 14.23 -13.60 0.66
N GLU A 34 13.82 -14.47 -0.26
CA GLU A 34 14.70 -14.94 -1.34
C GLU A 34 15.38 -13.77 -2.06
N SER A 35 16.65 -13.98 -2.41
CA SER A 35 17.46 -13.00 -3.11
C SER A 35 16.75 -12.47 -4.36
N GLY A 36 16.70 -11.15 -4.50
CA GLY A 36 16.13 -10.49 -5.68
C GLY A 36 14.60 -10.33 -5.67
N LEU A 37 13.86 -10.98 -4.77
CA LEU A 37 12.39 -10.80 -4.68
C LEU A 37 12.02 -9.33 -4.42
N LYS A 38 12.62 -8.74 -3.39
CA LYS A 38 12.39 -7.34 -3.00
C LYS A 38 12.77 -6.39 -4.15
N GLN A 39 13.91 -6.61 -4.79
CA GLN A 39 14.40 -5.79 -5.90
C GLN A 39 13.51 -5.89 -7.13
N ARG A 40 13.04 -7.09 -7.48
CA ARG A 40 12.07 -7.30 -8.58
C ARG A 40 10.78 -6.54 -8.32
N LEU A 41 10.25 -6.65 -7.11
CA LEU A 41 9.03 -5.95 -6.69
C LEU A 41 9.19 -4.42 -6.79
N LEU A 42 10.29 -3.89 -6.27
CA LEU A 42 10.60 -2.46 -6.33
C LEU A 42 10.74 -1.97 -7.79
N ARG A 43 11.44 -2.74 -8.63
CA ARG A 43 11.60 -2.41 -10.05
C ARG A 43 10.26 -2.41 -10.79
N TYR A 44 9.40 -3.40 -10.53
CA TYR A 44 8.07 -3.45 -11.13
C TYR A 44 7.25 -2.22 -10.75
N ALA A 45 7.15 -1.91 -9.45
CA ALA A 45 6.39 -0.76 -8.97
C ALA A 45 6.93 0.59 -9.51
N ALA A 46 8.25 0.76 -9.50
CA ALA A 46 8.89 1.96 -10.07
C ALA A 46 8.65 2.08 -11.58
N SER A 47 8.62 0.96 -12.32
CA SER A 47 8.32 0.96 -13.75
C SER A 47 6.86 1.34 -14.02
N ALA A 48 5.92 0.87 -13.19
CA ALA A 48 4.51 1.27 -13.30
C ALA A 48 4.33 2.79 -13.06
N LEU A 49 5.03 3.36 -12.08
CA LEU A 49 5.04 4.82 -11.88
C LEU A 49 5.66 5.55 -13.08
N LEU A 50 6.75 5.02 -13.63
CA LEU A 50 7.38 5.60 -14.83
C LEU A 50 6.45 5.56 -16.04
N PHE A 51 5.73 4.48 -16.28
CA PHE A 51 4.77 4.36 -17.38
C PHE A 51 3.62 5.36 -17.22
N THR A 52 3.14 5.54 -15.99
CA THR A 52 2.17 6.60 -15.65
C THR A 52 2.72 7.96 -16.04
N GLN A 53 3.94 8.27 -15.60
CA GLN A 53 4.59 9.55 -15.85
C GLN A 53 4.82 9.83 -17.34
N LYS A 54 5.12 8.80 -18.13
CA LYS A 54 5.34 8.91 -19.57
C LYS A 54 4.04 8.92 -20.39
N GLY A 55 2.88 8.84 -19.75
CA GLY A 55 1.60 8.85 -20.45
C GLY A 55 1.41 7.64 -21.36
N VAL A 56 1.98 6.49 -21.00
CA VAL A 56 1.86 5.26 -21.79
C VAL A 56 0.40 4.85 -21.84
N ASN A 57 -0.15 4.74 -23.05
CA ASN A 57 -1.55 4.38 -23.26
C ASN A 57 -1.80 2.94 -22.74
N PRO A 58 -2.66 2.76 -21.72
CA PRO A 58 -2.93 1.44 -21.14
C PRO A 58 -3.63 0.49 -22.10
N ASN A 59 -4.27 1.01 -23.16
CA ASN A 59 -4.95 0.21 -24.19
C ASN A 59 -3.96 -0.33 -25.24
N LEU A 60 -2.77 0.27 -25.37
CA LEU A 60 -1.71 -0.21 -26.27
C LEU A 60 -0.72 -1.11 -25.54
N VAL A 61 -0.36 -0.73 -24.33
CA VAL A 61 0.49 -1.52 -23.44
C VAL A 61 -0.33 -1.80 -22.20
N SER A 62 -0.75 -3.05 -22.02
CA SER A 62 -1.48 -3.45 -20.83
C SER A 62 -0.56 -3.47 -19.61
N TRP A 63 -0.72 -2.52 -18.70
CA TRP A 63 -0.06 -2.51 -17.40
C TRP A 63 -1.03 -2.05 -16.32
N ASN A 64 -1.12 -2.82 -15.25
CA ASN A 64 -2.01 -2.53 -14.11
C ASN A 64 -1.17 -1.99 -12.95
N ARG A 65 -1.65 -0.92 -12.33
CA ARG A 65 -1.05 -0.26 -11.14
C ARG A 65 -1.30 -1.06 -9.85
N ILE A 66 -1.59 -2.34 -9.98
CA ILE A 66 -2.03 -3.21 -8.90
C ILE A 66 -0.97 -4.28 -8.69
N ILE A 67 -0.64 -4.52 -7.42
CA ILE A 67 0.24 -5.59 -6.98
C ILE A 67 -0.55 -6.40 -5.96
N LEU A 68 -0.64 -7.71 -6.20
CA LEU A 68 -1.25 -8.66 -5.27
C LEU A 68 -0.16 -9.49 -4.62
N LEU A 69 -0.04 -9.40 -3.29
CA LEU A 69 0.84 -10.27 -2.52
C LEU A 69 0.01 -11.36 -1.85
N HIS A 70 0.36 -12.62 -2.08
CA HIS A 70 -0.32 -13.78 -1.48
C HIS A 70 0.68 -14.72 -0.81
N GLY A 71 0.19 -15.51 0.15
CA GLY A 71 0.99 -16.46 0.92
C GLY A 71 0.47 -16.66 2.34
N PRO A 72 1.02 -17.62 3.09
CA PRO A 72 0.58 -17.96 4.45
C PRO A 72 0.49 -16.74 5.39
N PRO A 73 -0.39 -16.74 6.40
CA PRO A 73 -0.42 -15.67 7.41
C PRO A 73 0.94 -15.54 8.10
N GLY A 74 1.31 -14.33 8.52
CA GLY A 74 2.59 -14.07 9.19
C GLY A 74 3.82 -13.93 8.28
N THR A 75 3.72 -14.10 6.95
CA THR A 75 4.87 -13.95 6.02
C THR A 75 5.29 -12.50 5.71
N GLY A 76 4.83 -11.54 6.50
CA GLY A 76 5.23 -10.12 6.36
C GLY A 76 4.67 -9.39 5.14
N LYS A 77 3.63 -9.90 4.46
CA LYS A 77 3.04 -9.27 3.25
C LYS A 77 2.66 -7.81 3.47
N THR A 78 1.94 -7.49 4.54
CA THR A 78 1.55 -6.12 4.88
C THR A 78 2.77 -5.24 5.17
N SER A 79 3.74 -5.77 5.93
CA SER A 79 5.00 -5.07 6.20
C SER A 79 5.80 -4.82 4.91
N LEU A 80 5.79 -5.76 3.97
CA LEU A 80 6.44 -5.60 2.67
C LEU A 80 5.76 -4.51 1.83
N CYS A 81 4.43 -4.38 1.88
CA CYS A 81 3.72 -3.26 1.24
C CYS A 81 4.16 -1.91 1.84
N LYS A 82 4.19 -1.80 3.18
CA LYS A 82 4.63 -0.58 3.89
C LYS A 82 6.07 -0.22 3.54
N ALA A 83 6.96 -1.21 3.58
CA ALA A 83 8.37 -1.04 3.22
C ALA A 83 8.58 -0.66 1.75
N LEU A 84 7.80 -1.27 0.83
CA LEU A 84 7.83 -0.93 -0.59
C LEU A 84 7.40 0.52 -0.82
N ALA A 85 6.30 0.96 -0.19
CA ALA A 85 5.81 2.33 -0.29
C ALA A 85 6.86 3.33 0.22
N GLN A 86 7.47 3.05 1.38
CA GLN A 86 8.57 3.83 1.94
C GLN A 86 9.77 3.92 0.98
N LYS A 87 10.19 2.80 0.37
CA LYS A 87 11.31 2.83 -0.60
C LYS A 87 10.97 3.61 -1.86
N LEU A 88 9.73 3.53 -2.35
CA LEU A 88 9.29 4.27 -3.52
C LEU A 88 9.23 5.78 -3.26
N SER A 89 8.70 6.22 -2.12
CA SER A 89 8.64 7.65 -1.77
C SER A 89 10.04 8.26 -1.73
N ILE A 90 11.01 7.59 -1.10
CA ILE A 90 12.41 8.03 -1.06
C ILE A 90 13.02 8.06 -2.46
N ARG A 91 12.88 6.98 -3.24
CA ARG A 91 13.50 6.84 -4.57
C ARG A 91 12.92 7.80 -5.61
N CYS A 92 11.64 8.15 -5.46
CA CYS A 92 10.92 8.99 -6.41
C CYS A 92 10.65 10.40 -5.88
N ASN A 93 11.28 10.81 -4.78
CA ASN A 93 11.06 12.11 -4.13
C ASN A 93 11.19 13.31 -5.09
N SER A 94 12.12 13.25 -6.05
CA SER A 94 12.29 14.32 -7.05
C SER A 94 11.10 14.48 -8.01
N ARG A 95 10.28 13.44 -8.16
CA ARG A 95 9.13 13.39 -9.07
C ARG A 95 7.80 13.45 -8.32
N TYR A 96 7.76 12.87 -7.12
CA TYR A 96 6.62 12.81 -6.23
C TYR A 96 7.04 13.35 -4.85
N PRO A 97 7.06 14.68 -4.67
CA PRO A 97 7.48 15.29 -3.39
C PRO A 97 6.48 15.04 -2.27
N HIS A 98 5.23 14.71 -2.60
CA HIS A 98 4.17 14.38 -1.65
C HIS A 98 3.74 12.95 -1.91
N CYS A 99 3.94 12.08 -0.92
CA CYS A 99 3.55 10.68 -0.95
C CYS A 99 2.73 10.36 0.30
N GLN A 100 1.62 9.64 0.14
CA GLN A 100 0.79 9.17 1.23
C GLN A 100 0.57 7.66 1.11
N LEU A 101 0.49 6.99 2.26
CA LEU A 101 0.08 5.60 2.38
C LEU A 101 -1.24 5.54 3.13
N ILE A 102 -2.23 4.87 2.54
CA ILE A 102 -3.52 4.62 3.16
C ILE A 102 -3.64 3.10 3.35
N GLU A 103 -3.68 2.64 4.59
CA GLU A 103 -3.98 1.25 4.94
C GLU A 103 -5.44 1.16 5.35
N VAL A 104 -6.21 0.44 4.56
CA VAL A 104 -7.62 0.24 4.81
C VAL A 104 -7.82 -1.02 5.66
N ASN A 105 -8.51 -0.88 6.80
CA ASN A 105 -8.83 -2.02 7.66
C ASN A 105 -10.09 -2.72 7.15
N ALA A 106 -9.90 -3.88 6.52
CA ALA A 106 -11.00 -4.69 6.01
C ALA A 106 -12.01 -5.07 7.11
N HIS A 107 -11.55 -5.37 8.33
CA HIS A 107 -12.41 -5.80 9.44
C HIS A 107 -13.38 -4.69 9.86
N SER A 108 -12.93 -3.43 9.86
CA SER A 108 -13.76 -2.25 10.14
C SER A 108 -14.64 -1.83 8.97
N LEU A 109 -14.21 -2.07 7.72
CA LEU A 109 -15.02 -1.78 6.54
C LEU A 109 -16.20 -2.73 6.36
N PHE A 110 -15.97 -4.04 6.53
CA PHE A 110 -17.01 -5.04 6.35
C PHE A 110 -18.06 -4.98 7.47
N SER A 111 -17.69 -4.59 8.70
CA SER A 111 -18.68 -4.46 9.78
C SER A 111 -19.59 -3.24 9.63
N LYS A 112 -19.08 -2.12 9.07
CA LYS A 112 -19.83 -0.85 8.97
C LYS A 112 -20.75 -0.78 7.74
N TRP A 113 -20.37 -1.38 6.61
CA TRP A 113 -21.06 -1.14 5.32
C TRP A 113 -21.64 -2.41 4.67
N PHE A 114 -21.34 -3.61 5.17
CA PHE A 114 -21.88 -4.84 4.59
C PHE A 114 -23.40 -4.99 4.82
N SER A 115 -23.93 -4.43 5.90
CA SER A 115 -25.38 -4.45 6.17
C SER A 115 -26.18 -3.40 5.35
N GLU A 116 -25.53 -2.33 4.87
CA GLU A 116 -26.18 -1.29 4.05
C GLU A 116 -25.99 -1.50 2.53
N SER A 117 -24.95 -2.23 2.11
CA SER A 117 -24.65 -2.44 0.68
C SER A 117 -25.74 -3.24 -0.07
N GLY A 118 -26.56 -4.03 0.64
CA GLY A 118 -27.69 -4.74 0.04
C GLY A 118 -28.93 -3.87 -0.26
N LYS A 119 -28.99 -2.64 0.28
CA LYS A 119 -30.16 -1.74 0.13
C LYS A 119 -29.98 -0.60 -0.87
N LEU A 120 -28.75 -0.38 -1.36
CA LEU A 120 -28.43 0.71 -2.31
C LEU A 120 -28.22 0.21 -3.75
N VAL A 121 -28.46 -1.08 -4.01
CA VAL A 121 -28.42 -1.70 -5.35
C VAL A 121 -29.77 -2.34 -5.68
N ALA A 122 -30.88 -1.67 -5.33
CA ALA A 122 -32.23 -2.00 -5.76
C ALA A 122 -33.00 -0.73 -6.12
#